data_AF-A0A3B6VU78-F1
#
_entry.id   AF-A0A3B6VU78-F1
#
_cell.length_a   1.000
_cell.length_b   1.000
_cell.length_c   1.000
_cell.angle_alpha   90.00
_cell.angle_beta   90.00
_cell.angle_gamma   90.00
#
_symmetry.space_group_name_H-M   'P 1'
#
loop_
_entity.id
_entity.type
_entity.pdbx_description
1 polymer ?
#
loop_
_entity_poly.entity_id
_entity_poly.type
_entity_poly.pdbx_seq_one_letter_code
_entity_poly.pdbx_strand_id
1 'polypeptide(L)'
;MKRMLKLQTADSSYCLLNYKKHLQKLYETARDGKDPLCTNCDEYGFVKGTKDIVPVACYCVSDEKSRIKRKIEELETIIKRYNNVFNKLDNDMTLDIFADRFNNQKLVNTIKKYLELGSMNSLYIEGESGTGKTTMLKMLWQIYAINDIKALYMRASSFEDMHKNLFNKNAQDRDLKSNIDAKIDNVKYADIIMIDDIDSVGFHYAAEGYYNLFDKIRALEKTVILTSNKSYGGLMSSLNIKARKDNIEEIKGRLTSRLKNLNIIELEMQKFKELITA
;
A
#
# COMPACT_ATOMS: atom_id res chain seq x y z
N MET A 1 2.41 -13.26 -14.09
CA MET A 1 2.82 -12.13 -13.23
C MET A 1 2.48 -10.81 -13.92
N LYS A 2 1.56 -10.00 -13.36
CA LYS A 2 1.42 -8.59 -13.79
C LYS A 2 2.59 -7.82 -13.17
N ARG A 3 3.48 -7.24 -13.98
CA ARG A 3 4.45 -6.24 -13.48
C ARG A 3 3.65 -5.13 -12.80
N MET A 4 4.07 -4.62 -11.63
CA MET A 4 3.58 -3.29 -11.23
C MET A 4 3.95 -2.37 -12.38
N LEU A 5 2.92 -1.79 -13.00
CA LEU A 5 3.12 -0.78 -14.02
C LEU A 5 3.96 0.32 -13.40
N LYS A 6 4.98 0.79 -14.14
CA LYS A 6 5.72 1.99 -13.78
C LYS A 6 4.71 3.04 -13.35
N LEU A 7 4.90 3.63 -12.16
CA LEU A 7 3.94 4.60 -11.62
C LEU A 7 3.67 5.67 -12.68
N GLN A 8 2.41 5.79 -13.09
CA GLN A 8 1.98 6.71 -14.14
C GLN A 8 2.09 8.16 -13.69
N THR A 9 1.96 8.38 -12.38
CA THR A 9 2.16 9.68 -11.75
C THR A 9 3.59 9.70 -11.22
N ALA A 10 4.47 10.32 -12.00
CA ALA A 10 5.92 10.30 -11.81
C ALA A 10 6.40 11.03 -10.55
N ASP A 11 5.52 11.73 -9.82
CA ASP A 11 5.95 12.59 -8.75
C ASP A 11 5.51 12.10 -7.37
N SER A 12 6.49 11.54 -6.65
CA SER A 12 6.48 11.30 -5.20
C SER A 12 6.12 12.52 -4.35
N SER A 13 6.02 13.71 -4.96
CA SER A 13 5.61 14.96 -4.33
C SER A 13 4.11 15.08 -4.05
N TYR A 14 3.27 14.17 -4.56
CA TYR A 14 1.82 14.25 -4.34
C TYR A 14 1.33 13.37 -3.18
N CYS A 15 0.55 13.99 -2.28
CA CYS A 15 -0.40 13.29 -1.42
C CYS A 15 -1.78 13.21 -2.10
N LEU A 16 -2.70 12.41 -1.57
CA LEU A 16 -4.02 12.18 -2.18
C LEU A 16 -4.83 13.45 -2.41
N LEU A 17 -4.81 14.40 -1.46
CA LEU A 17 -5.55 15.65 -1.61
C LEU A 17 -4.92 16.58 -2.64
N ASN A 18 -3.59 16.69 -2.67
CA ASN A 18 -2.92 17.52 -3.64
C ASN A 18 -3.14 16.99 -5.06
N TYR A 19 -3.11 15.66 -5.22
CA TYR A 19 -3.45 15.03 -6.50
C TYR A 19 -4.91 15.24 -6.88
N LYS A 20 -5.86 15.10 -5.94
CA LYS A 20 -7.28 15.41 -6.19
C LYS A 20 -7.47 16.86 -6.65
N LYS A 21 -6.84 17.83 -5.98
CA LYS A 21 -6.89 19.25 -6.36
C LYS A 21 -6.31 19.48 -7.75
N HIS A 22 -5.20 18.81 -8.08
CA HIS A 22 -4.62 18.86 -9.43
C HIS A 22 -5.60 18.35 -10.49
N LEU A 23 -6.25 17.20 -10.24
CA LEU A 23 -7.28 16.67 -11.15
C LEU A 23 -8.49 17.60 -11.27
N GLN A 24 -8.92 18.27 -10.19
CA GLN A 24 -10.01 19.25 -10.25
C GLN A 24 -9.64 20.44 -11.16
N LYS A 25 -8.40 20.94 -11.07
CA LYS A 25 -7.91 21.98 -11.99
C LYS A 25 -7.84 21.49 -13.44
N LEU A 26 -7.38 20.25 -13.66
CA LEU A 26 -7.38 19.65 -15.00
C LEU A 26 -8.80 19.49 -15.54
N TYR A 27 -9.77 19.13 -14.69
CA TYR A 27 -11.17 18.98 -15.07
C TYR A 27 -11.79 20.28 -15.60
N GLU A 28 -11.40 21.43 -15.05
CA GLU A 28 -11.89 22.75 -15.46
C GLU A 28 -11.50 23.10 -16.90
N THR A 29 -10.34 22.62 -17.36
CA THR A 29 -9.81 22.87 -18.72
C THR A 29 -9.91 21.67 -19.65
N ALA A 30 -10.32 20.51 -19.14
CA ALA A 30 -10.45 19.27 -19.90
C ALA A 30 -11.51 19.37 -21.00
N ARG A 31 -11.23 18.74 -22.14
CA ARG A 31 -12.15 18.75 -23.27
C ARG A 31 -13.41 17.94 -22.95
N ASP A 32 -14.56 18.53 -23.27
CA ASP A 32 -15.87 17.87 -23.22
C ASP A 32 -16.33 17.55 -24.65
N GLY A 33 -16.17 16.30 -25.06
CA GLY A 33 -16.63 15.81 -26.36
C GLY A 33 -15.62 15.97 -27.50
N LYS A 34 -16.11 16.34 -28.68
CA LYS A 34 -15.37 16.33 -29.95
C LYS A 34 -14.30 17.42 -29.98
N ASP A 35 -13.13 17.07 -30.48
CA ASP A 35 -12.12 18.05 -30.89
C ASP A 35 -12.68 19.06 -31.92
N PRO A 36 -12.71 20.37 -31.62
CA PRO A 36 -13.26 21.37 -32.53
C PRO A 36 -12.47 21.49 -33.85
N LEU A 37 -11.21 21.03 -33.89
CA LEU A 37 -10.38 21.05 -35.10
C LEU A 37 -10.43 19.73 -35.89
N CYS A 38 -11.12 18.71 -35.38
CA CYS A 38 -11.16 17.42 -36.06
C CYS A 38 -12.16 17.42 -37.22
N THR A 39 -11.62 17.25 -38.42
CA THR A 39 -12.36 17.19 -39.68
C THR A 39 -12.95 15.80 -39.97
N ASN A 40 -12.41 14.76 -39.34
CA ASN A 40 -12.74 13.35 -39.57
C ASN A 40 -14.07 12.90 -38.93
N CYS A 41 -14.61 13.65 -37.98
CA CYS A 41 -15.90 13.32 -37.35
C CYS A 41 -17.02 14.27 -37.79
N ASP A 42 -18.25 13.77 -37.79
CA ASP A 42 -19.47 14.58 -37.95
C ASP A 42 -19.76 15.45 -36.70
N GLU A 43 -20.90 16.15 -36.69
CA GLU A 43 -21.32 17.02 -35.58
C GLU A 43 -21.67 16.25 -34.30
N TYR A 44 -21.99 14.95 -34.41
CA TYR A 44 -22.36 14.07 -33.29
C TYR A 44 -21.16 13.28 -32.74
N GLY A 45 -20.00 13.35 -33.39
CA GLY A 45 -18.77 12.71 -32.94
C GLY A 45 -18.50 11.31 -33.54
N PHE A 46 -19.16 10.95 -34.65
CA PHE A 46 -18.93 9.69 -35.36
C PHE A 46 -18.04 9.89 -36.59
N VAL A 47 -17.34 8.84 -37.02
CA VAL A 47 -16.44 8.88 -38.18
C VAL A 47 -17.24 9.12 -39.47
N LYS A 48 -16.91 10.18 -40.21
CA LYS A 48 -17.57 10.52 -41.48
C LYS A 48 -17.31 9.44 -42.54
N GLY A 49 -18.34 9.14 -43.35
CA GLY A 49 -18.20 8.30 -44.55
C GLY A 49 -18.12 6.79 -44.28
N THR A 50 -18.39 6.34 -43.05
CA THR A 50 -18.54 4.92 -42.76
C THR A 50 -19.88 4.42 -43.31
N LYS A 51 -19.87 3.30 -44.03
CA LYS A 51 -21.08 2.59 -44.50
C LYS A 51 -21.56 1.52 -43.51
N ASP A 52 -20.96 1.51 -42.32
CA ASP A 52 -21.30 0.55 -41.28
C ASP A 52 -22.69 0.84 -40.73
N ILE A 53 -23.46 -0.23 -40.49
CA ILE A 53 -24.82 -0.15 -39.94
C ILE A 53 -24.80 0.44 -38.52
N VAL A 54 -23.65 0.36 -37.83
CA VAL A 54 -23.43 0.90 -36.49
C VAL A 54 -22.44 2.07 -36.57
N PRO A 55 -22.82 3.28 -36.13
CA PRO A 55 -21.92 4.43 -36.11
C PRO A 55 -20.68 4.17 -35.26
N VAL A 56 -19.50 4.39 -35.83
CA VAL A 56 -18.22 4.25 -35.12
C VAL A 56 -17.84 5.57 -34.46
N ALA A 57 -17.69 5.58 -33.15
CA ALA A 57 -17.23 6.74 -32.40
C ALA A 57 -15.84 7.17 -32.89
N CYS A 58 -15.70 8.45 -33.19
CA CYS A 58 -14.47 9.01 -33.73
C CYS A 58 -13.42 9.17 -32.63
N TYR A 59 -12.16 8.83 -32.92
CA TYR A 59 -11.05 8.95 -31.96
C TYR A 59 -10.82 10.39 -31.47
N CYS A 60 -11.30 11.40 -32.19
CA CYS A 60 -11.23 12.80 -31.78
C CYS A 60 -12.28 13.17 -30.72
N VAL A 61 -13.26 12.31 -30.43
CA VAL A 61 -14.13 12.47 -29.28
C VAL A 61 -13.36 11.95 -28.07
N SER A 62 -12.98 12.86 -27.18
CA SER A 62 -12.24 12.50 -25.97
C SER A 62 -13.19 12.43 -24.79
N ASP A 63 -13.05 11.36 -24.02
CA ASP A 63 -13.70 11.18 -22.73
C ASP A 63 -12.89 11.79 -21.57
N GLU A 64 -11.89 12.63 -21.85
CA GLU A 64 -10.93 13.19 -20.89
C GLU A 64 -11.62 13.74 -19.64
N LYS A 65 -12.61 14.61 -19.81
CA LYS A 65 -13.36 15.18 -18.69
C LYS A 65 -14.10 14.12 -17.87
N SER A 66 -14.69 13.12 -18.54
CA SER A 66 -15.35 11.97 -17.89
C SER A 66 -14.36 11.05 -17.17
N ARG A 67 -13.16 10.84 -17.72
CA ARG A 67 -12.08 10.06 -17.09
C ARG A 67 -11.53 10.76 -15.85
N ILE A 68 -11.27 12.06 -15.94
CA ILE A 68 -10.81 12.87 -14.81
C ILE A 68 -11.87 12.86 -13.70
N LYS A 69 -13.15 13.05 -14.05
CA LYS A 69 -14.26 12.97 -13.08
C LYS A 69 -14.30 11.62 -12.36
N ARG A 70 -14.25 10.52 -13.10
CA ARG A 70 -14.23 9.16 -12.52
C ARG A 70 -13.05 8.97 -11.57
N LYS A 71 -11.86 9.44 -11.95
CA LYS A 71 -10.67 9.36 -11.10
C LYS A 71 -10.82 10.20 -9.82
N ILE A 72 -11.47 11.37 -9.88
CA ILE A 72 -11.78 12.18 -8.70
C ILE A 72 -12.74 11.43 -7.76
N GLU A 73 -13.81 10.83 -8.28
CA GLU A 73 -14.78 10.04 -7.51
C GLU A 73 -14.15 8.79 -6.85
N GLU A 74 -13.26 8.11 -7.58
CA GLU A 74 -12.45 7.01 -7.05
C GLU A 74 -11.55 7.48 -5.89
N LEU A 75 -10.85 8.61 -6.05
CA LEU A 75 -10.01 9.19 -4.99
C LEU A 75 -10.82 9.57 -3.75
N GLU A 76 -12.05 10.04 -3.88
CA GLU A 76 -12.92 10.32 -2.73
C GLU A 76 -13.23 9.05 -1.93
N THR A 77 -13.49 7.94 -2.62
CA THR A 77 -13.71 6.64 -1.99
C THR A 77 -12.45 6.15 -1.28
N ILE A 78 -11.28 6.32 -1.92
CA ILE A 78 -9.97 5.99 -1.35
C ILE A 78 -9.70 6.83 -0.10
N ILE A 79 -9.92 8.15 -0.14
CA ILE A 79 -9.73 9.06 0.99
C ILE A 79 -10.61 8.67 2.18
N LYS A 80 -11.88 8.32 1.94
CA LYS A 80 -12.78 7.80 2.99
C LYS A 80 -12.20 6.53 3.63
N ARG A 81 -11.73 5.57 2.81
CA ARG A 81 -11.09 4.35 3.32
C ARG A 81 -9.82 4.65 4.12
N TYR A 82 -8.97 5.57 3.66
CA TYR A 82 -7.77 5.98 4.38
C TYR A 82 -8.12 6.53 5.76
N ASN A 83 -9.10 7.44 5.84
CA ASN A 83 -9.53 8.02 7.11
C ASN A 83 -10.12 6.97 8.06
N ASN A 84 -10.82 5.96 7.56
CA ASN A 84 -11.29 4.85 8.40
C ASN A 84 -10.14 4.01 8.97
N VAL A 85 -9.03 3.88 8.26
CA VAL A 85 -7.86 3.09 8.69
C VAL A 85 -6.94 3.89 9.62
N PHE A 86 -6.70 5.16 9.31
CA PHE A 86 -5.69 5.99 9.96
C PHE A 86 -6.24 7.14 10.80
N ASN A 87 -7.57 7.25 10.92
CA ASN A 87 -8.35 8.33 11.56
C ASN A 87 -8.21 9.72 10.92
N LYS A 88 -7.03 10.07 10.39
CA LYS A 88 -6.74 11.37 9.80
C LYS A 88 -5.84 11.24 8.57
N LEU A 89 -6.23 11.89 7.49
CA LEU A 89 -5.43 12.06 6.28
C LEU A 89 -4.27 13.02 6.52
N ASP A 90 -3.07 12.59 6.13
CA ASP A 90 -1.87 13.39 6.16
C ASP A 90 -1.82 14.20 4.86
N ASN A 91 -2.38 15.41 4.92
CA ASN A 91 -2.77 16.23 3.76
C ASN A 91 -1.60 16.94 3.09
N ASP A 92 -0.45 16.99 3.74
CA ASP A 92 0.73 17.76 3.36
C ASP A 92 2.03 16.95 3.43
N MET A 93 2.00 15.75 4.02
CA MET A 93 3.20 14.92 4.16
C MET A 93 3.52 14.19 2.85
N THR A 94 4.58 14.63 2.17
CA THR A 94 5.14 14.02 0.96
C THR A 94 6.48 13.37 1.28
N LEU A 95 7.02 12.56 0.36
CA LEU A 95 8.33 11.94 0.57
C LEU A 95 9.44 13.00 0.76
N ASP A 96 9.37 14.12 0.05
CA ASP A 96 10.33 15.23 0.19
C ASP A 96 10.22 15.94 1.54
N ILE A 97 8.99 16.29 1.94
CA ILE A 97 8.74 16.90 3.25
C ILE A 97 9.15 15.96 4.38
N PHE A 98 8.94 14.66 4.21
CA PHE A 98 9.41 13.66 5.15
C PHE A 98 10.94 13.61 5.21
N ALA A 99 11.62 13.59 4.05
CA ALA A 99 13.07 13.58 3.98
C ALA A 99 13.67 14.75 4.76
N ASP A 100 13.14 15.95 4.54
CA ASP A 100 13.61 17.18 5.18
C ASP A 100 13.30 17.19 6.66
N ARG A 101 12.06 16.84 7.04
CA ARG A 101 11.63 16.86 8.44
C ARG A 101 12.35 15.83 9.31
N PHE A 102 12.71 14.67 8.77
CA PHE A 102 13.32 13.58 9.53
C PHE A 102 14.80 13.36 9.19
N ASN A 103 15.42 14.21 8.36
CA ASN A 103 16.80 14.06 7.87
C ASN A 103 17.07 12.67 7.28
N ASN A 104 16.15 12.17 6.44
CA ASN A 104 16.16 10.83 5.87
C ASN A 104 16.30 10.82 4.33
N GLN A 105 17.02 11.79 3.75
CA GLN A 105 17.15 11.98 2.30
C GLN A 105 17.65 10.73 1.57
N LYS A 106 18.65 10.02 2.12
CA LYS A 106 19.19 8.79 1.51
C LYS A 106 18.15 7.68 1.46
N LEU A 107 17.38 7.49 2.53
CA LEU A 107 16.31 6.52 2.60
C LEU A 107 15.20 6.87 1.61
N VAL A 108 14.77 8.14 1.59
CA VAL A 108 13.74 8.60 0.67
C VAL A 108 14.16 8.44 -0.79
N ASN A 109 15.40 8.77 -1.15
CA ASN A 109 15.92 8.56 -2.51
C ASN A 109 15.90 7.08 -2.91
N THR A 110 16.18 6.18 -1.96
CA THR A 110 16.11 4.73 -2.20
C THR A 110 14.66 4.29 -2.44
N ILE A 111 13.71 4.82 -1.67
CA ILE A 111 12.27 4.56 -1.86
C ILE A 111 11.79 5.12 -3.21
N LYS A 112 12.18 6.35 -3.57
CA LYS A 112 11.83 6.94 -4.88
C LYS A 112 12.33 6.05 -6.03
N LYS A 113 13.59 5.62 -5.99
CA LYS A 113 14.15 4.70 -6.98
C LYS A 113 13.42 3.35 -7.01
N TYR A 114 13.08 2.80 -5.85
CA TYR A 114 12.29 1.57 -5.73
C TYR A 114 10.92 1.71 -6.44
N LEU A 115 10.24 2.83 -6.22
CA LEU A 115 8.94 3.15 -6.80
C LEU A 115 9.02 3.40 -8.32
N GLU A 116 10.02 4.15 -8.78
CA GLU A 116 10.27 4.46 -10.19
C GLU A 116 10.53 3.20 -11.02
N LEU A 117 11.25 2.23 -10.45
CA LEU A 117 11.55 0.95 -11.09
C LEU A 117 10.35 0.00 -11.09
N GLY A 118 9.28 0.29 -10.35
CA GLY A 118 8.16 -0.64 -10.18
C GLY A 118 8.62 -1.96 -9.54
N SER A 119 9.56 -1.89 -8.59
CA SER A 119 10.17 -3.06 -7.98
C SER A 119 9.13 -3.97 -7.32
N MET A 120 9.29 -5.29 -7.50
CA MET A 120 8.47 -6.33 -6.86
C MET A 120 9.04 -6.80 -5.51
N ASN A 121 10.26 -6.38 -5.18
CA ASN A 121 10.92 -6.77 -3.94
C ASN A 121 10.13 -6.27 -2.73
N SER A 122 10.08 -7.05 -1.67
CA SER A 122 9.45 -6.59 -0.44
C SER A 122 10.33 -5.54 0.25
N LEU A 123 9.73 -4.67 1.05
CA LEU A 123 10.47 -3.70 1.86
C LEU A 123 10.36 -4.05 3.34
N TYR A 124 11.46 -3.90 4.05
CA TYR A 124 11.50 -3.94 5.50
C TYR A 124 12.05 -2.62 6.01
N ILE A 125 11.22 -1.85 6.69
CA ILE A 125 11.53 -0.51 7.18
C ILE A 125 11.71 -0.58 8.70
N GLU A 126 12.97 -0.57 9.12
CA GLU A 126 13.38 -0.52 10.51
C GLU A 126 13.45 0.92 11.01
N GLY A 127 13.21 1.13 12.30
CA GLY A 127 13.57 2.36 12.99
C GLY A 127 13.01 2.39 14.41
N GLU A 128 13.63 3.15 15.31
CA GLU A 128 13.11 3.31 16.68
C GLU A 128 11.68 3.89 16.72
N SER A 129 11.05 3.84 17.90
CA SER A 129 9.80 4.56 18.14
C SER A 129 9.98 6.07 17.86
N GLY A 130 9.02 6.66 17.17
CA GLY A 130 9.04 8.08 16.80
C GLY A 130 9.84 8.45 15.55
N THR A 131 10.45 7.48 14.85
CA THR A 131 11.20 7.72 13.59
C THR A 131 10.32 7.98 12.36
N GLY A 132 9.00 7.80 12.48
CA GLY A 132 8.06 8.05 11.38
C GLY A 132 7.72 6.83 10.51
N LYS A 133 7.98 5.59 10.96
CA LYS A 133 7.63 4.34 10.23
C LYS A 133 6.19 4.29 9.72
N THR A 134 5.22 4.52 10.60
CA THR A 134 3.79 4.57 10.22
C THR A 134 3.52 5.70 9.22
N THR A 135 4.17 6.86 9.38
CA THR A 135 4.07 7.97 8.41
C THR A 135 4.61 7.56 7.04
N MET A 136 5.71 6.81 6.99
CA MET A 136 6.25 6.27 5.74
C MET A 136 5.26 5.31 5.06
N LEU A 137 4.69 4.35 5.79
CA LEU A 137 3.66 3.44 5.24
C LEU A 137 2.45 4.19 4.69
N LYS A 138 1.98 5.20 5.44
CA LYS A 138 0.89 6.07 5.03
C LYS A 138 1.20 6.79 3.71
N MET A 139 2.37 7.39 3.57
CA MET A 139 2.78 8.06 2.32
C MET A 139 2.86 7.06 1.16
N LEU A 140 3.45 5.89 1.37
CA LEU A 140 3.51 4.84 0.36
C LEU A 140 2.11 4.38 -0.07
N TRP A 141 1.18 4.23 0.88
CA TRP A 141 -0.21 3.88 0.58
C TRP A 141 -0.87 4.94 -0.30
N GLN A 142 -0.67 6.22 0.01
CA GLN A 142 -1.19 7.33 -0.81
C GLN A 142 -0.62 7.29 -2.24
N ILE A 143 0.68 7.09 -2.38
CA ILE A 143 1.35 6.99 -3.69
C ILE A 143 0.81 5.81 -4.50
N TYR A 144 0.66 4.64 -3.89
CA TYR A 144 0.10 3.47 -4.56
C TYR A 144 -1.36 3.70 -4.98
N ALA A 145 -2.18 4.29 -4.11
CA ALA A 145 -3.58 4.55 -4.40
C ALA A 145 -3.77 5.54 -5.55
N ILE A 146 -2.94 6.58 -5.64
CA ILE A 146 -2.91 7.51 -6.79
C ILE A 146 -2.69 6.74 -8.10
N ASN A 147 -1.78 5.76 -8.08
CA ASN A 147 -1.40 4.94 -9.22
C ASN A 147 -2.26 3.68 -9.42
N ASP A 148 -3.45 3.61 -8.80
CA ASP A 148 -4.38 2.47 -8.90
C ASP A 148 -3.78 1.12 -8.47
N ILE A 149 -2.86 1.17 -7.51
CA ILE A 149 -2.27 0.00 -6.85
C ILE A 149 -2.97 -0.20 -5.51
N LYS A 150 -3.61 -1.35 -5.33
CA LYS A 150 -4.46 -1.65 -4.17
C LYS A 150 -3.60 -2.13 -3.02
N ALA A 151 -3.39 -1.26 -2.03
CA ALA A 151 -2.67 -1.61 -0.81
C ALA A 151 -3.62 -2.10 0.30
N LEU A 152 -3.34 -3.27 0.88
CA LEU A 152 -3.98 -3.77 2.09
C LEU A 152 -3.12 -3.39 3.30
N TYR A 153 -3.64 -2.52 4.17
CA TYR A 153 -2.98 -2.16 5.42
C TYR A 153 -3.47 -3.02 6.59
N MET A 154 -2.55 -3.46 7.43
CA MET A 154 -2.79 -4.18 8.66
C MET A 154 -1.86 -3.65 9.75
N ARG A 155 -2.39 -3.40 10.95
CA ARG A 155 -1.58 -3.17 12.15
C ARG A 155 -1.38 -4.50 12.87
N ALA A 156 -0.14 -4.88 13.16
CA ALA A 156 0.21 -6.15 13.81
C ALA A 156 -0.52 -6.33 15.14
N SER A 157 -0.51 -5.31 16.01
CA SER A 157 -1.20 -5.38 17.31
C SER A 157 -2.71 -5.66 17.20
N SER A 158 -3.39 -5.05 16.23
CA SER A 158 -4.81 -5.34 15.99
C SER A 158 -5.05 -6.78 15.54
N PHE A 159 -4.14 -7.31 14.70
CA PHE A 159 -4.20 -8.70 14.25
C PHE A 159 -3.97 -9.69 15.40
N GLU A 160 -3.01 -9.38 16.27
CA GLU A 160 -2.66 -10.15 17.44
C GLU A 160 -3.76 -10.15 18.51
N ASP A 161 -4.39 -9.00 18.75
CA ASP A 161 -5.50 -8.87 19.69
C ASP A 161 -6.70 -9.73 19.29
N MET A 162 -7.01 -9.84 17.99
CA MET A 162 -8.06 -10.75 17.51
C MET A 162 -7.73 -12.22 17.83
N HIS A 163 -6.49 -12.65 17.66
CA HIS A 163 -6.07 -14.02 17.97
C HIS A 163 -6.04 -14.27 19.48
N LYS A 164 -5.57 -13.30 20.26
CA LYS A 164 -5.60 -13.36 21.72
C LYS A 164 -7.04 -13.50 22.24
N ASN A 165 -7.99 -12.76 21.66
CA ASN A 165 -9.41 -12.88 22.01
C ASN A 165 -10.00 -14.23 21.61
N LEU A 166 -9.62 -14.79 20.47
CA LEU A 166 -10.05 -16.12 20.03
C LEU A 166 -9.55 -17.20 20.99
N PHE A 167 -8.31 -17.08 21.46
CA PHE A 167 -7.72 -17.97 22.46
C PHE A 167 -8.44 -17.89 23.82
N ASN A 168 -8.69 -16.67 24.30
CA ASN A 168 -9.31 -16.44 25.62
C ASN A 168 -10.81 -16.81 25.68
N LYS A 169 -11.53 -16.75 24.56
CA LYS A 169 -12.97 -17.09 24.48
C LYS A 169 -13.24 -18.57 24.20
N ASN A 170 -12.26 -19.46 24.34
CA ASN A 170 -12.36 -20.89 24.03
C ASN A 170 -12.95 -21.17 22.63
N ALA A 171 -12.32 -20.69 21.54
CA ALA A 171 -12.51 -21.16 20.15
C ALA A 171 -13.94 -21.27 19.55
N GLN A 172 -15.01 -20.92 20.29
CA GLN A 172 -16.41 -21.11 19.88
C GLN A 172 -17.04 -19.88 19.23
N ASP A 173 -16.35 -18.73 19.26
CA ASP A 173 -16.78 -17.52 18.56
C ASP A 173 -16.48 -17.67 17.05
N ARG A 174 -17.38 -18.41 16.36
CA ARG A 174 -17.30 -18.68 14.92
C ARG A 174 -17.18 -17.39 14.09
N ASP A 175 -17.76 -16.29 14.58
CA ASP A 175 -17.70 -14.99 13.92
C ASP A 175 -16.29 -14.40 14.00
N LEU A 176 -15.63 -14.48 15.17
CA LEU A 176 -14.26 -14.00 15.33
C LEU A 176 -13.27 -14.77 14.46
N LYS A 177 -13.38 -16.11 14.39
CA LYS A 177 -12.54 -16.92 13.51
C LYS A 177 -12.77 -16.56 12.03
N SER A 178 -14.03 -16.46 11.62
CA SER A 178 -14.37 -16.08 10.24
C SER A 178 -13.84 -14.70 9.87
N ASN A 179 -13.81 -13.75 10.82
CA ASN A 179 -13.24 -12.42 10.62
C ASN A 179 -11.71 -12.45 10.44
N ILE A 180 -11.01 -13.29 11.18
CA ILE A 180 -9.56 -13.51 11.01
C ILE A 180 -9.28 -14.12 9.63
N ASP A 181 -10.00 -15.18 9.29
CA ASP A 181 -9.84 -15.88 8.01
C ASP A 181 -10.14 -14.93 6.84
N ALA A 182 -11.20 -14.12 6.94
CA ALA A 182 -11.53 -13.10 5.94
C ALA A 182 -10.42 -12.05 5.77
N LYS A 183 -9.76 -11.63 6.85
CA LYS A 183 -8.61 -10.69 6.77
C LYS A 183 -7.42 -11.31 6.04
N ILE A 184 -7.13 -12.58 6.28
CA ILE A 184 -6.07 -13.31 5.55
C ILE A 184 -6.48 -13.48 4.08
N ASP A 185 -7.75 -13.80 3.83
CA ASP A 185 -8.29 -13.96 2.48
C ASP A 185 -8.24 -12.69 1.63
N ASN A 186 -8.38 -11.52 2.26
CA ASN A 186 -8.34 -10.22 1.58
C ASN A 186 -7.00 -9.94 0.88
N VAL A 187 -5.92 -10.66 1.22
CA VAL A 187 -4.64 -10.62 0.50
C VAL A 187 -4.83 -10.85 -1.00
N LYS A 188 -5.81 -11.66 -1.42
CA LYS A 188 -6.05 -11.96 -2.84
C LYS A 188 -6.50 -10.76 -3.66
N TYR A 189 -7.12 -9.77 -3.01
CA TYR A 189 -7.66 -8.58 -3.67
C TYR A 189 -6.70 -7.38 -3.67
N ALA A 190 -5.55 -7.50 -3.02
CA ALA A 190 -4.55 -6.46 -2.92
C ALA A 190 -3.36 -6.73 -3.83
N ASP A 191 -2.73 -5.68 -4.32
CA ASP A 191 -1.49 -5.73 -5.08
C ASP A 191 -0.28 -5.71 -4.14
N ILE A 192 -0.38 -4.94 -3.04
CA ILE A 192 0.68 -4.79 -2.03
C ILE A 192 0.07 -4.98 -0.64
N ILE A 193 0.78 -5.68 0.24
CA ILE A 193 0.42 -5.86 1.64
C ILE A 193 1.32 -4.99 2.51
N MET A 194 0.75 -4.22 3.44
CA MET A 194 1.47 -3.37 4.37
C MET A 194 1.18 -3.81 5.80
N ILE A 195 2.20 -4.23 6.54
CA ILE A 195 2.06 -4.66 7.93
C ILE A 195 2.86 -3.73 8.83
N ASP A 196 2.14 -3.01 9.68
CA ASP A 196 2.71 -2.00 10.58
C ASP A 196 3.09 -2.60 11.94
N ASP A 197 4.29 -2.30 12.40
CA ASP A 197 4.90 -2.70 13.67
C ASP A 197 4.87 -4.23 13.92
N ILE A 198 5.44 -5.00 12.98
CA ILE A 198 5.42 -6.48 13.00
C ILE A 198 6.12 -7.10 14.22
N ASP A 199 6.99 -6.36 14.92
CA ASP A 199 7.65 -6.79 16.15
C ASP A 199 6.84 -6.51 17.42
N SER A 200 5.52 -6.31 17.29
CA SER A 200 4.57 -6.13 18.39
C SER A 200 4.69 -7.23 19.46
N VAL A 201 4.43 -6.84 20.73
CA VAL A 201 4.53 -7.70 21.92
C VAL A 201 3.59 -8.91 21.85
N GLY A 202 2.50 -8.82 21.08
CA GLY A 202 1.49 -9.86 20.96
C GLY A 202 1.80 -10.95 19.93
N PHE A 203 2.95 -10.91 19.26
CA PHE A 203 3.25 -11.76 18.10
C PHE A 203 2.97 -13.25 18.33
N HIS A 204 3.34 -13.79 19.50
CA HIS A 204 3.18 -15.21 19.81
C HIS A 204 1.71 -15.66 19.89
N TYR A 205 0.77 -14.75 20.18
CA TYR A 205 -0.66 -15.07 20.17
C TYR A 205 -1.18 -15.34 18.75
N ALA A 206 -0.54 -14.78 17.73
CA ALA A 206 -0.97 -14.88 16.33
C ALA A 206 0.01 -15.65 15.43
N ALA A 207 0.92 -16.45 16.00
CA ALA A 207 1.95 -17.15 15.22
C ALA A 207 1.39 -18.00 14.06
N GLU A 208 0.31 -18.74 14.30
CA GLU A 208 -0.39 -19.53 13.27
C GLU A 208 -1.07 -18.62 12.23
N GLY A 209 -1.72 -17.54 12.68
CA GLY A 209 -2.32 -16.54 11.80
C GLY A 209 -1.29 -15.88 10.88
N TYR A 210 -0.13 -15.50 11.41
CA TYR A 210 0.99 -14.98 10.62
C TYR A 210 1.53 -16.03 9.66
N TYR A 211 1.68 -17.29 10.08
CA TYR A 211 2.08 -18.36 9.18
C TYR A 211 1.12 -18.46 7.98
N ASN A 212 -0.19 -18.53 8.23
CA ASN A 212 -1.22 -18.60 7.18
C ASN A 212 -1.20 -17.34 6.29
N LEU A 213 -1.03 -16.16 6.88
CA LEU A 213 -0.91 -14.90 6.15
C LEU A 213 0.29 -14.90 5.20
N PHE A 214 1.49 -15.21 5.70
CA PHE A 214 2.72 -15.20 4.89
C PHE A 214 2.79 -16.37 3.90
N ASP A 215 2.19 -17.51 4.20
CA ASP A 215 2.05 -18.61 3.25
C ASP A 215 1.18 -18.19 2.05
N LYS A 216 0.07 -17.50 2.32
CA LYS A 216 -0.81 -16.95 1.28
C LYS A 216 -0.17 -15.83 0.47
N ILE A 217 0.55 -14.92 1.12
CA ILE A 217 1.35 -13.87 0.45
C ILE A 217 2.34 -14.50 -0.53
N ARG A 218 3.05 -15.54 -0.09
CA ARG A 218 4.00 -16.28 -0.93
C ARG A 218 3.28 -16.99 -2.09
N ALA A 219 2.21 -17.74 -1.80
CA ALA A 219 1.48 -18.51 -2.81
C ALA A 219 0.90 -17.62 -3.93
N LEU A 220 0.56 -16.38 -3.60
CA LEU A 220 0.02 -15.40 -4.54
C LEU A 220 1.09 -14.42 -5.06
N GLU A 221 2.37 -14.64 -4.74
CA GLU A 221 3.51 -13.80 -5.13
C GLU A 221 3.30 -12.30 -4.84
N LYS A 222 2.74 -11.99 -3.67
CA LYS A 222 2.44 -10.61 -3.26
C LYS A 222 3.67 -9.91 -2.69
N THR A 223 3.86 -8.66 -3.06
CA THR A 223 4.86 -7.77 -2.43
C THR A 223 4.36 -7.34 -1.06
N VAL A 224 5.24 -7.35 -0.06
CA VAL A 224 4.93 -6.88 1.29
C VAL A 224 5.86 -5.75 1.72
N ILE A 225 5.31 -4.82 2.50
CA ILE A 225 6.06 -3.75 3.17
C ILE A 225 5.83 -3.93 4.66
N LEU A 226 6.91 -4.16 5.40
CA LEU A 226 6.90 -4.40 6.84
C LEU A 226 7.55 -3.20 7.53
N THR A 227 7.01 -2.76 8.67
CA THR A 227 7.72 -1.86 9.58
C THR A 227 8.02 -2.54 10.90
N SER A 228 9.13 -2.16 11.53
CA SER A 228 9.53 -2.72 12.81
C SER A 228 10.45 -1.80 13.62
N ASN A 229 10.45 -1.94 14.95
CA ASN A 229 11.49 -1.35 15.81
C ASN A 229 12.75 -2.23 15.92
N LYS A 230 12.76 -3.42 15.34
CA LYS A 230 13.91 -4.33 15.32
C LYS A 230 14.44 -4.44 13.89
N SER A 231 15.72 -4.73 13.78
CA SER A 231 16.30 -5.16 12.50
C SER A 231 15.65 -6.43 12.00
N TYR A 232 15.72 -6.67 10.70
CA TYR A 232 15.13 -7.87 10.12
C TYR A 232 15.75 -9.13 10.74
N GLY A 233 17.07 -9.17 10.88
CA GLY A 233 17.78 -10.22 11.62
C GLY A 233 17.32 -10.34 13.08
N GLY A 234 17.06 -9.22 13.76
CA GLY A 234 16.53 -9.18 15.12
C GLY A 234 15.10 -9.74 15.24
N LEU A 235 14.21 -9.40 14.30
CA LEU A 235 12.88 -9.99 14.19
C LEU A 235 12.99 -11.50 14.00
N MET A 236 13.73 -11.95 12.99
CA MET A 236 13.91 -13.38 12.71
C MET A 236 14.47 -14.16 13.90
N SER A 237 15.41 -13.56 14.63
CA SER A 237 15.98 -14.16 15.84
C SER A 237 14.96 -14.27 16.97
N SER A 238 14.12 -13.25 17.15
CA SER A 238 13.06 -13.28 18.17
C SER A 238 11.98 -14.34 17.90
N LEU A 239 11.77 -14.71 16.63
CA LEU A 239 10.86 -15.79 16.25
C LEU A 239 11.43 -17.19 16.56
N ASN A 240 12.76 -17.33 16.54
CA ASN A 240 13.45 -18.60 16.73
C ASN A 240 13.71 -18.98 18.21
N ILE A 241 13.25 -18.18 19.18
CA ILE A 241 13.45 -18.48 20.61
C ILE A 241 12.52 -19.64 21.03
N LYS A 242 13.15 -20.75 21.47
CA LYS A 242 12.60 -22.06 21.92
C LYS A 242 11.76 -22.02 23.20
N ALA A 243 11.03 -20.94 23.44
CA ALA A 243 10.21 -20.79 24.63
C ALA A 243 8.73 -21.07 24.31
N ARG A 244 8.35 -22.36 24.22
CA ARG A 244 7.05 -22.97 24.65
C ARG A 244 6.80 -24.31 23.93
N LYS A 245 6.28 -25.27 24.71
CA LYS A 245 6.04 -26.69 24.37
C LYS A 245 5.25 -26.89 23.08
N ASP A 246 5.73 -27.85 22.29
CA ASP A 246 5.15 -28.69 21.23
C ASP A 246 4.12 -28.07 20.26
N ASN A 247 4.33 -28.29 18.95
CA ASN A 247 3.70 -27.67 17.76
C ASN A 247 4.06 -26.20 17.44
N ILE A 248 4.32 -25.34 18.43
CA ILE A 248 4.65 -23.92 18.17
C ILE A 248 6.03 -23.75 17.50
N GLU A 249 7.01 -24.62 17.82
CA GLU A 249 8.34 -24.56 17.20
C GLU A 249 8.30 -24.86 15.70
N GLU A 250 7.46 -25.80 15.27
CA GLU A 250 7.30 -26.14 13.86
C GLU A 250 6.69 -24.97 13.08
N ILE A 251 5.63 -24.34 13.62
CA ILE A 251 4.98 -23.17 13.01
C ILE A 251 5.96 -22.00 12.91
N LYS A 252 6.76 -21.75 13.96
CA LYS A 252 7.81 -20.72 13.95
C LYS A 252 8.86 -20.98 12.88
N GLY A 253 9.36 -22.21 12.75
CA GLY A 253 10.32 -22.58 11.71
C GLY A 253 9.76 -22.35 10.31
N ARG A 254 8.49 -22.71 10.08
CA ARG A 254 7.79 -22.46 8.82
C ARG A 254 7.61 -20.97 8.55
N LEU A 255 7.19 -20.18 9.55
CA LEU A 255 7.03 -18.73 9.46
C LEU A 255 8.37 -18.03 9.16
N THR A 256 9.44 -18.41 9.85
CA THR A 256 10.81 -17.95 9.57
C THR A 256 11.19 -18.25 8.13
N SER A 257 10.89 -19.45 7.62
CA SER A 257 11.14 -19.79 6.21
C SER A 257 10.34 -18.90 5.25
N ARG A 258 9.07 -18.59 5.55
CA ARG A 258 8.25 -17.71 4.70
C ARG A 258 8.78 -16.29 4.66
N LEU A 259 9.11 -15.71 5.82
CA LEU A 259 9.68 -14.38 5.90
C LEU A 259 10.99 -14.26 5.12
N LYS A 260 11.90 -15.23 5.24
CA LYS A 260 13.19 -15.25 4.51
C LYS A 260 13.04 -15.25 2.99
N ASN A 261 11.93 -15.75 2.47
CA ASN A 261 11.68 -15.87 1.04
C ASN A 261 10.94 -14.66 0.43
N LEU A 262 10.76 -13.57 1.18
CA LEU A 262 10.05 -12.38 0.72
C LEU A 262 10.86 -11.46 -0.22
N ASN A 263 12.12 -11.79 -0.53
CA ASN A 263 13.03 -10.94 -1.31
C ASN A 263 13.05 -9.49 -0.79
N ILE A 264 13.49 -9.33 0.46
CA ILE A 264 13.41 -8.07 1.20
C ILE A 264 14.58 -7.15 0.86
N ILE A 265 14.28 -5.87 0.68
CA ILE A 265 15.22 -4.76 0.81
C ILE A 265 15.04 -4.16 2.20
N GLU A 266 16.11 -4.17 2.99
CA GLU A 266 16.14 -3.60 4.33
C GLU A 266 16.48 -2.10 4.27
N LEU A 267 15.67 -1.26 4.92
CA LEU A 267 15.81 0.18 4.97
C LEU A 267 15.74 0.62 6.44
N GLU A 268 16.73 1.39 6.89
CA GLU A 268 16.81 1.90 8.25
C GLU A 268 16.43 3.39 8.30
N MET A 269 15.45 3.72 9.14
CA MET A 269 15.01 5.09 9.40
C MET A 269 15.79 5.71 10.56
N GLN A 270 16.38 6.87 10.31
CA GLN A 270 17.09 7.62 11.33
C GLN A 270 16.11 8.47 12.14
N LYS A 271 16.34 8.55 13.45
CA LYS A 271 15.64 9.47 14.34
C LYS A 271 16.09 10.90 14.03
N PHE A 272 15.16 11.85 14.15
CA PHE A 272 15.49 13.27 14.05
C PHE A 272 16.61 13.59 15.05
N LYS A 273 17.79 13.97 14.57
CA LYS A 273 18.78 14.64 15.40
C LYS A 273 18.27 16.05 15.57
N GLU A 274 17.94 16.46 16.80
CA GLU A 274 17.88 17.89 17.09
C GLU A 274 19.18 18.50 16.61
N LEU A 275 19.09 19.44 15.68
CA LEU A 275 20.20 20.32 15.35
C LEU A 275 20.60 20.97 16.67
N ILE A 276 21.69 20.52 17.26
CA ILE A 276 22.37 21.24 18.32
C ILE A 276 22.78 22.56 17.66
N THR A 277 21.98 23.60 17.87
CA THR A 277 22.40 24.98 17.60
C THR A 277 23.57 25.23 18.54
N ALA A 278 24.77 25.20 17.98
CA ALA A 278 25.99 25.69 18.62
C ALA A 278 25.93 27.20 18.79
#